data_AF-A0A2R4WPS1-F1
#
_entry.id   AF-A0A2R4WPS1-F1
#
_cell.length_a   1.000
_cell.length_b   1.000
_cell.length_c   1.000
_cell.angle_alpha   90.00
_cell.angle_beta   90.00
_cell.angle_gamma   90.00
#
_symmetry.space_group_name_H-M   'P 1'
#
loop_
_entity.id
_entity.type
_entity.pdbx_description
1 polymer ?
#
loop_
_entity_poly.entity_id
_entity_poly.type
_entity_poly.pdbx_seq_one_letter_code
_entity_poly.pdbx_strand_id
1 'polypeptide(L)' 'MTDIAETSLPAAGDPPEIVREEEAFHIPDDLAQALTEFAAVEQLSRGEAICLVLREYLRVKGYLKGAPVV' A
#
# COMPACT_ATOMS: atom_id res chain seq x y z
N MET A 1 -10.06 17.34 -55.07
CA MET A 1 -10.52 16.26 -54.18
C MET A 1 -10.02 16.61 -52.79
N THR A 2 -10.86 17.23 -51.97
CA THR A 2 -10.57 17.52 -50.56
C THR A 2 -11.10 16.37 -49.74
N ASP A 3 -10.19 15.59 -49.17
CA ASP A 3 -10.46 14.45 -48.31
C ASP A 3 -10.92 14.96 -46.93
N ILE A 4 -12.07 14.46 -46.47
CA ILE A 4 -12.70 14.85 -45.22
C ILE A 4 -12.67 13.63 -44.29
N ALA A 5 -12.17 13.88 -43.08
CA ALA A 5 -12.35 13.11 -41.85
C ALA A 5 -11.57 11.79 -41.72
N GLU A 6 -10.64 11.78 -40.75
CA GLU A 6 -10.81 10.92 -39.58
C GLU A 6 -10.01 11.49 -38.40
N THR A 7 -10.65 12.35 -37.61
CA THR A 7 -10.21 12.61 -36.24
C THR A 7 -10.68 11.43 -35.41
N SER A 8 -9.80 10.48 -35.12
CA SER A 8 -10.07 9.42 -34.16
C SER A 8 -10.30 10.05 -32.78
N LEU A 9 -11.57 10.14 -32.36
CA LEU A 9 -11.92 10.46 -30.99
C LEU A 9 -11.48 9.28 -30.11
N PRO A 10 -10.75 9.50 -29.01
CA PRO A 10 -10.46 8.43 -28.07
C PRO A 10 -11.78 7.92 -27.48
N ALA A 11 -11.92 6.59 -27.50
CA ALA A 11 -13.09 5.90 -26.98
C ALA A 11 -13.38 6.35 -25.54
N ALA A 12 -14.63 6.75 -25.30
CA ALA A 12 -15.16 6.93 -23.96
C ALA A 12 -15.12 5.58 -23.24
N GLY A 13 -14.11 5.39 -22.40
CA GLY A 13 -13.90 4.12 -21.70
C GLY A 13 -12.59 4.13 -20.95
N ASP A 14 -12.55 4.89 -19.87
CA ASP A 14 -12.15 4.43 -18.54
C ASP A 14 -12.24 5.64 -17.59
N PRO A 15 -12.91 5.54 -16.42
CA PRO A 15 -12.72 6.56 -15.39
C PRO A 15 -11.21 6.64 -15.12
N PRO A 16 -10.63 7.83 -14.90
CA PRO A 16 -9.21 7.92 -14.59
C PRO A 16 -8.97 7.00 -13.40
N GLU A 17 -8.25 5.91 -13.63
CA GLU A 17 -7.76 5.05 -12.57
C GLU A 17 -6.93 6.01 -11.75
N ILE A 18 -7.48 6.46 -10.62
CA ILE A 18 -6.76 7.28 -9.68
C ILE A 18 -5.78 6.29 -9.05
N VAL A 19 -4.72 5.97 -9.80
CA VAL A 19 -3.46 5.51 -9.26
C VAL A 19 -3.00 6.69 -8.43
N ARG A 20 -3.56 6.79 -7.22
CA ARG A 20 -2.91 7.54 -6.16
C ARG A 20 -1.58 6.83 -6.08
N GLU A 21 -0.54 7.46 -6.59
CA GLU A 21 0.83 7.11 -6.25
C GLU A 21 0.84 7.19 -4.72
N GLU A 22 0.56 6.05 -4.07
CA GLU A 22 0.67 5.94 -2.63
C GLU A 22 2.15 6.17 -2.37
N GLU A 23 2.48 7.38 -1.94
CA GLU A 23 3.82 7.77 -1.59
C GLU A 23 4.35 6.73 -0.61
N ALA A 24 5.34 5.95 -1.07
CA ALA A 24 5.89 4.87 -0.27
C ALA A 24 6.43 5.50 1.02
N PHE A 25 5.87 5.08 2.17
CA PHE A 25 6.31 5.65 3.44
C PHE A 25 7.78 5.27 3.68
N HIS A 26 8.59 6.29 3.93
CA HIS A 26 10.00 6.08 4.24
C HIS A 26 10.16 5.59 5.68
N ILE A 27 10.80 4.44 5.84
CA ILE A 27 11.19 3.87 7.14
C ILE A 27 12.66 4.24 7.37
N PRO A 28 13.02 4.83 8.52
CA PRO A 28 14.42 5.03 8.90
C PRO A 28 15.24 3.72 8.84
N ASP A 29 16.51 3.81 8.45
CA ASP A 29 17.36 2.63 8.19
C ASP A 29 17.53 1.71 9.41
N ASP A 30 17.67 2.31 10.61
CA ASP A 30 17.76 1.59 11.87
C ASP A 30 16.49 0.79 12.17
N LEU A 31 15.33 1.39 11.91
CA LEU A 31 14.03 0.74 12.06
C LEU A 31 13.83 -0.35 10.98
N ALA A 32 14.27 -0.10 9.74
CA ALA A 32 14.22 -1.08 8.67
C ALA A 32 15.09 -2.31 8.96
N GLN A 33 16.26 -2.11 9.55
CA GLN A 33 17.13 -3.18 10.02
C GLN A 33 16.45 -4.00 11.13
N ALA A 34 15.94 -3.35 12.17
CA ALA A 34 15.24 -4.03 13.27
C ALA A 34 14.03 -4.83 12.77
N LEU A 35 13.25 -4.29 11.83
CA LEU A 35 12.13 -5.00 11.20
C LEU A 35 12.57 -6.22 10.38
N THR A 36 13.73 -6.14 9.73
CA THR A 36 14.30 -7.26 8.97
C THR A 36 14.73 -8.38 9.91
N GLU A 37 15.38 -8.04 11.03
CA GLU A 37 15.78 -9.00 12.05
C GLU A 37 14.57 -9.68 12.71
N PHE A 38 13.55 -8.90 13.08
CA PHE A 38 12.30 -9.42 13.62
C PHE A 38 11.60 -10.37 12.63
N ALA A 39 11.49 -9.95 11.36
CA ALA A 39 10.89 -10.78 10.31
C ALA A 39 11.63 -12.11 10.14
N ALA A 40 12.96 -12.11 10.22
CA ALA A 40 13.76 -13.32 10.14
C ALA A 40 13.53 -14.28 11.32
N VAL A 41 13.43 -13.75 12.55
CA VAL A 41 13.17 -14.54 13.77
C VAL A 41 11.78 -15.18 13.73
N GLU A 42 10.77 -14.39 13.35
CA GLU A 42 9.37 -14.84 13.30
C GLU A 42 9.01 -15.61 12.01
N GLN A 43 9.97 -15.78 11.10
CA GLN A 43 9.78 -16.42 9.78
C GLN A 43 8.68 -15.75 8.95
N LEU A 44 8.63 -14.42 8.98
CA LEU A 44 7.68 -13.58 8.26
C LEU A 44 8.35 -12.83 7.12
N SER A 45 7.57 -12.37 6.15
CA SER A 45 8.02 -11.31 5.26
C SER A 45 8.12 -9.97 6.01
N ARG A 46 8.97 -9.06 5.51
CA ARG A 46 9.09 -7.71 6.08
C ARG A 46 7.75 -6.97 6.09
N GLY A 47 6.92 -7.16 5.07
CA GLY A 47 5.58 -6.56 4.99
C GLY A 47 4.63 -7.08 6.07
N GLU A 48 4.64 -8.39 6.33
CA GLU A 48 3.83 -8.99 7.40
C GLU A 48 4.28 -8.51 8.78
N ALA A 49 5.59 -8.43 9.01
CA ALA A 49 6.16 -7.86 10.23
C ALA A 49 5.68 -6.42 10.48
N ILE A 50 5.73 -5.56 9.45
CA ILE A 50 5.22 -4.19 9.52
C ILE A 50 3.73 -4.18 9.88
N CYS A 51 2.93 -4.99 9.19
CA CYS A 51 1.49 -5.07 9.44
C CYS A 51 1.15 -5.53 10.87
N LEU A 52 1.91 -6.47 11.44
CA LEU A 52 1.72 -6.92 12.81
C LEU A 52 2.03 -5.82 13.82
N VAL A 53 3.18 -5.15 13.65
CA VAL A 53 3.58 -4.03 14.52
C VAL A 53 2.56 -2.90 14.46
N LEU A 54 2.13 -2.51 13.25
CA LEU A 54 1.12 -1.48 13.06
C LEU A 54 -0.22 -1.88 13.68
N ARG A 55 -0.66 -3.13 13.49
CA ARG A 55 -1.91 -3.63 14.08
C ARG A 55 -1.89 -3.48 15.60
N GLU A 56 -0.81 -3.88 16.25
CA GLU A 56 -0.70 -3.79 17.71
C GLU A 56 -0.63 -2.34 18.18
N TYR A 57 0.16 -1.50 17.51
CA TYR A 57 0.19 -0.07 17.78
C TYR A 57 -1.20 0.57 17.68
N LEU A 58 -1.93 0.30 16.60
CA LEU A 58 -3.27 0.85 16.36
C LEU A 58 -4.28 0.34 17.40
N ARG A 59 -4.16 -0.90 17.84
CA ARG A 59 -4.98 -1.44 18.93
C ARG A 59 -4.70 -0.74 20.26
N VAL A 60 -3.44 -0.59 20.64
CA VAL A 60 -3.04 0.12 21.87
C VAL A 60 -3.52 1.57 21.86
N LYS A 61 -3.50 2.22 20.70
CA LYS A 61 -4.03 3.58 20.53
C LYS A 61 -5.56 3.67 20.43
N GLY A 62 -6.26 2.54 20.40
CA GLY A 62 -7.72 2.48 20.32
C GLY A 62 -8.28 2.80 18.93
N TYR A 63 -7.44 2.81 17.88
CA TYR A 63 -7.87 3.00 16.50
C TYR A 63 -8.58 1.76 15.94
N LEU A 64 -8.19 0.55 16.39
CA LEU A 64 -8.88 -0.69 16.03
C LEU A 64 -9.91 -1.05 17.09
N LYS A 65 -11.20 -1.03 16.71
CA LYS A 65 -12.31 -1.51 17.57
C LYS A 65 -12.58 -2.99 17.26
N GLY A 66 -12.43 -3.84 18.27
CA GLY A 66 -12.72 -5.28 18.19
C GLY A 66 -11.60 -6.16 18.76
N ALA A 67 -11.98 -7.20 19.49
CA ALA A 67 -11.06 -8.25 19.95
C ALA A 67 -10.51 -9.03 18.73
N PRO A 68 -9.27 -9.56 18.79
CA PRO A 68 -8.74 -10.39 17.71
C PRO A 68 -9.71 -11.54 17.41
N VAL A 69 -10.04 -11.72 16.13
CA VAL A 69 -10.70 -12.94 15.66
C VAL A 69 -9.63 -14.02 15.76
N VAL A 70 -9.74 -14.85 16.79
CA VAL A 70 -8.93 -16.05 17.02
C VAL A 70 -9.39 -17.14 16.06
#